data_AF-A0A3P7PLC1-F1
#
_entry.id   AF-A0A3P7PLC1-F1
#
_cell.length_a   1.000
_cell.length_b   1.000
_cell.length_c   1.000
_cell.angle_alpha   90.00
_cell.angle_beta   90.00
_cell.angle_gamma   90.00
#
_symmetry.space_group_name_H-M   'P 1'
#
loop_
_entity.id
_entity.type
_entity.pdbx_description
1 polymer ?
#
loop_
_entity_poly.entity_id
_entity_poly.type
_entity_poly.pdbx_seq_one_letter_code
_entity_poly.pdbx_strand_id
1 'polypeptide(L)' 'MMKVEIPQNIYICQEAWTAASDLLTEALKLKRKNIEKQYKMEINAMYEMQHS' A
#
# COMPACT_ATOMS: atom_id res chain seq x y z
N MET A 1 9.38 -10.96 21.13
CA MET A 1 8.19 -11.08 20.27
C MET A 1 8.28 -10.02 19.19
N MET A 2 8.19 -10.40 17.92
CA MET A 2 8.12 -9.43 16.81
C MET A 2 6.77 -8.70 16.88
N LYS A 3 6.79 -7.37 16.83
CA LYS A 3 5.57 -6.55 16.84
C LYS A 3 4.95 -6.56 15.44
N VAL A 4 4.32 -7.68 15.07
CA VAL A 4 3.80 -7.94 13.72
C VAL A 4 2.66 -7.01 13.30
N GLU A 5 1.99 -6.37 14.26
CA GLU A 5 0.90 -5.42 14.00
C GLU A 5 1.39 -3.99 13.71
N ILE A 6 2.68 -3.71 13.93
CA ILE A 6 3.25 -2.38 13.68
C ILE A 6 3.95 -2.39 12.31
N PRO A 7 3.49 -1.55 11.35
CA PRO A 7 4.17 -1.40 10.07
C PRO A 7 5.65 -1.01 10.26
N GLN A 8 6.55 -1.74 9.58
CA GLN A 8 8.00 -1.46 9.64
C GLN A 8 8.47 -0.53 8.52
N ASN A 9 7.78 -0.54 7.37
CA ASN A 9 8.09 0.28 6.19
C ASN A 9 6.81 0.95 5.71
N ILE A 10 6.90 2.22 5.28
CA ILE A 10 5.78 3.02 4.81
C ILE A 10 6.18 3.73 3.52
N TYR A 11 5.42 3.52 2.45
CA TYR A 11 5.52 4.31 1.22
C TYR A 11 4.49 5.43 1.26
N ILE A 12 4.95 6.67 1.04
CA ILE A 12 4.09 7.87 0.98
C ILE A 12 3.86 8.22 -0.48
N CYS A 13 2.65 7.99 -0.99
CA CYS A 13 2.25 8.40 -2.34
C CYS A 13 1.86 9.88 -2.37
N GLN A 14 2.05 10.53 -3.52
CA GLN A 14 1.65 11.93 -3.73
C GLN A 14 0.19 12.03 -4.20
N GLU A 15 -0.32 10.98 -4.85
CA GLU A 15 -1.67 10.95 -5.41
C GLU A 15 -2.71 10.66 -4.33
N ALA A 16 -3.81 11.41 -4.35
CA ALA A 16 -4.96 11.14 -3.51
C ALA A 16 -5.75 9.93 -4.04
N TRP A 17 -6.11 9.01 -3.15
CA TRP A 17 -6.99 7.90 -3.49
C TRP A 17 -8.42 8.40 -3.62
N THR A 18 -9.04 8.11 -4.76
CA THR A 18 -10.42 8.50 -5.05
C THR A 18 -11.20 7.29 -5.57
N ALA A 19 -12.52 7.39 -5.67
CA ALA A 19 -13.32 6.37 -6.34
C ALA A 19 -12.96 6.25 -7.83
N ALA A 20 -12.67 7.39 -8.49
CA ALA A 20 -12.27 7.46 -9.90
C ALA A 20 -10.91 6.81 -10.19
N SER A 21 -10.00 6.76 -9.21
CA SER A 21 -8.72 6.04 -9.35
C SER A 21 -8.85 4.53 -9.16
N ASP A 22 -10.07 4.01 -8.95
CA ASP A 22 -10.37 2.60 -8.67
C ASP A 22 -9.65 2.03 -7.43
N LEU A 23 -9.19 2.90 -6.53
CA LEU A 23 -8.55 2.51 -5.26
C LEU A 23 -9.53 2.54 -4.09
N LEU A 24 -10.61 3.31 -4.21
CA LEU A 24 -11.70 3.36 -3.24
C LEU A 24 -13.02 2.91 -3.86
N THR A 25 -13.96 2.47 -3.02
CA THR A 25 -15.37 2.40 -3.41
C THR A 25 -15.97 3.81 -3.46
N GLU A 26 -17.16 3.96 -4.06
CA GLU A 26 -17.94 5.20 -4.02
C GLU A 26 -18.21 5.69 -2.58
N ALA A 27 -18.22 4.78 -1.61
CA ALA A 27 -18.35 5.09 -0.19
C ALA A 27 -17.01 5.29 0.53
N LEU A 28 -15.93 5.59 -0.21
CA LEU A 28 -14.56 5.85 0.29
C LEU A 28 -13.92 4.70 1.09
N LYS A 29 -14.36 3.46 0.87
CA LYS A 29 -13.73 2.28 1.48
C LYS A 29 -12.58 1.77 0.62
N LEU A 30 -11.51 1.30 1.24
CA LEU A 30 -10.32 0.77 0.54
C LEU A 30 -10.64 -0.47 -0.32
N LYS A 31 -10.26 -0.44 -1.60
CA LYS A 31 -10.21 -1.62 -2.47
C LYS A 31 -8.83 -2.27 -2.36
N ARG A 32 -8.64 -3.08 -1.30
CA ARG A 32 -7.31 -3.65 -0.93
C ARG A 32 -6.57 -4.33 -2.10
N LYS A 33 -7.24 -5.17 -2.89
CA LYS A 33 -6.64 -5.86 -4.04
C LYS A 33 -6.12 -4.90 -5.11
N ASN A 34 -6.82 -3.80 -5.33
CA ASN A 34 -6.45 -2.82 -6.34
C ASN A 34 -5.27 -1.98 -5.84
N ILE A 35 -5.28 -1.57 -4.58
CA ILE A 35 -4.17 -0.87 -3.92
C ILE A 35 -2.90 -1.73 -3.94
N GLU A 36 -3.00 -3.01 -3.55
CA GLU A 36 -1.88 -3.94 -3.57
C GLU A 36 -1.31 -4.10 -4.98
N LYS A 37 -2.17 -4.23 -5.99
CA LYS A 37 -1.76 -4.32 -7.39
C LYS A 37 -1.06 -3.04 -7.87
N GLN A 38 -1.60 -1.87 -7.52
CA GLN A 38 -1.08 -0.57 -7.95
C GLN A 38 0.31 -0.30 -7.37
N TYR A 39 0.51 -0.59 -6.08
CA TYR A 39 1.76 -0.28 -5.36
C TYR A 39 2.67 -1.50 -5.17
N LYS A 40 2.46 -2.57 -5.95
CA LYS A 40 3.20 -3.82 -5.80
C LYS A 40 4.71 -3.63 -5.94
N MET A 41 5.12 -2.75 -6.85
CA MET A 41 6.52 -2.48 -7.11
C MET A 41 7.20 -1.80 -5.91
N GLU A 42 6.54 -0.79 -5.34
CA GLU A 42 7.03 -0.03 -4.18
C GLU A 42 7.04 -0.90 -2.93
N ILE A 43 5.98 -1.69 -2.71
CA ILE A 43 5.91 -2.65 -1.61
C ILE A 43 7.06 -3.65 -1.71
N ASN A 44 7.27 -4.26 -2.88
CA ASN A 44 8.35 -5.20 -3.09
C ASN A 44 9.72 -4.55 -2.86
N ALA A 45 9.96 -3.37 -3.43
CA ALA A 45 11.22 -2.64 -3.24
C ALA A 45 11.50 -2.36 -1.76
N MET A 46 10.49 -1.96 -0.97
CA MET A 46 10.66 -1.72 0.47
C MET A 46 11.08 -2.98 1.24
N TYR A 47 10.65 -4.18 0.85
CA TYR A 47 10.99 -5.43 1.54
C TYR A 47 12.21 -6.15 0.96
N GLU A 48 12.52 -5.95 -0.32
CA GLU A 48 13.75 -6.42 -0.97
C GLU A 48 14.97 -5.68 -0.42
N MET A 49 14.86 -4.37 -0.16
CA MET A 49 15.92 -3.57 0.46
C MET A 49 16.22 -3.91 1.93
N GLN A 50 15.42 -4.77 2.58
CA GLN A 50 15.67 -5.22 3.95
C GLN A 50 16.44 -6.54 4.05
N HIS A 51 16.75 -7.19 2.92
CA HIS A 51 17.46 -8.48 2.88
C HIS A 51 18.91 -8.38 2.36
N SER A 52 19.53 -7.20 2.38
CA SER A 52 20.95 -6.96 2.04
C SER A 52 21.80 -6.65 3.26
#